data_AF-A0A833LZF9-F1
#
_entry.id   AF-A0A833LZF9-F1
#
_cell.length_a   1.000
_cell.length_b   1.000
_cell.length_c   1.000
_cell.angle_alpha   90.00
_cell.angle_beta   90.00
_cell.angle_gamma   90.00
#
_symmetry.space_group_name_H-M   'P 1'
#
loop_
_entity.id
_entity.type
_entity.pdbx_description
1 polymer ?
#
loop_
_entity_poly.entity_id
_entity_poly.type
_entity_poly.pdbx_seq_one_letter_code
_entity_poly.pdbx_strand_id
1 'polypeptide(L)'
;MKSVWEQKKQLEADLKLHPTDGELWLDYAFLLEQEFILPEATISAFEKAQQLLPHQDLRLWLGRAYYQVGNSEKAIQVIMDSIADDPRPEAFCTLANLYWRSDDLLSAREACEKSIEIDSTYEEAYYLLGKSWRDQQEDKAIAETLPPD
;
A
#
# COMPACT_ATOMS: atom_id res chain seq x y z
N MET A 1 -16.13 -24.14 2.52
CA MET A 1 -15.09 -23.09 2.62
C MET A 1 -15.09 -22.63 4.07
N LYS A 2 -13.94 -22.64 4.77
CA LYS A 2 -13.87 -22.15 6.16
C LYS A 2 -14.11 -20.65 6.17
N SER A 3 -14.88 -20.14 7.12
CA SER A 3 -15.05 -18.70 7.29
C SER A 3 -13.73 -18.04 7.67
N VAL A 4 -13.59 -16.75 7.33
CA VAL A 4 -12.42 -15.93 7.68
C VAL A 4 -12.14 -15.96 9.19
N TRP A 5 -13.19 -15.96 10.01
CA TRP A 5 -13.07 -16.05 11.47
C TRP A 5 -12.45 -17.37 11.93
N GLU A 6 -12.80 -18.49 11.29
CA GLU A 6 -12.20 -19.80 11.59
C GLU A 6 -10.74 -19.86 11.15
N GLN A 7 -10.41 -19.28 9.99
CA GLN A 7 -9.04 -19.21 9.49
C GLN A 7 -8.17 -18.36 10.42
N LYS A 8 -8.66 -17.20 10.83
CA LYS A 8 -7.98 -16.31 11.77
C LYS A 8 -7.70 -17.01 13.09
N LYS A 9 -8.72 -17.67 13.66
CA LYS A 9 -8.58 -18.40 14.93
C LYS A 9 -7.55 -19.53 14.84
N GLN A 10 -7.50 -20.22 13.70
CA GLN A 10 -6.51 -21.26 13.46
C GLN A 10 -5.10 -20.68 13.41
N LEU A 11 -4.86 -19.64 12.61
CA LEU A 11 -3.57 -18.96 12.53
C LEU A 11 -3.12 -18.42 13.90
N GLU A 12 -4.03 -17.88 14.71
CA GLU A 12 -3.71 -17.43 16.07
C GLU A 12 -3.31 -18.57 17.00
N ALA A 13 -3.86 -19.78 16.81
CA ALA A 13 -3.45 -20.95 17.56
C ALA A 13 -2.06 -21.43 17.11
N ASP A 14 -1.81 -21.44 15.81
CA ASP A 14 -0.54 -21.88 15.23
C ASP A 14 0.60 -20.90 15.59
N LEU A 15 0.34 -19.60 15.57
CA LEU A 15 1.29 -18.56 16.02
C LEU A 15 1.63 -18.67 17.51
N LYS A 16 0.73 -19.18 18.35
CA LYS A 16 1.06 -19.45 19.77
C LYS A 16 2.02 -20.62 19.92
N LEU A 17 1.95 -21.60 19.03
CA LEU A 17 2.85 -22.75 19.01
C LEU A 17 4.19 -22.42 18.33
N HIS A 18 4.16 -21.54 17.32
CA HIS A 18 5.28 -21.19 16.46
C HIS A 18 5.43 -19.67 16.31
N PRO A 19 5.73 -18.93 17.39
CA PRO A 19 5.73 -17.46 17.39
C PRO A 19 6.87 -16.82 16.58
N THR A 20 7.85 -17.62 16.17
CA THR A 20 9.01 -17.19 15.37
C THR A 20 8.92 -17.63 13.92
N ASP A 21 7.80 -18.22 13.50
CA ASP A 21 7.57 -18.61 12.11
C ASP A 21 7.13 -17.37 11.31
N GLY A 22 8.03 -16.86 10.48
CA GLY A 22 7.79 -15.67 9.67
C GLY A 22 6.69 -15.84 8.64
N GLU A 23 6.56 -17.03 8.05
CA GLU A 23 5.54 -17.33 7.03
C GLU A 23 4.15 -17.35 7.67
N LEU A 24 4.02 -17.90 8.90
CA LEU A 24 2.75 -17.84 9.62
C LEU A 24 2.33 -16.40 9.97
N TRP A 25 3.28 -15.54 10.32
CA TRP A 25 3.01 -14.11 10.52
C TRP A 25 2.58 -13.42 9.23
N LEU A 26 3.18 -13.80 8.10
CA LEU A 26 2.84 -13.28 6.79
C LEU A 26 1.43 -13.72 6.34
N ASP A 27 1.10 -15.00 6.49
CA ASP A 27 -0.23 -15.54 6.20
C ASP A 27 -1.30 -14.86 7.06
N TYR A 28 -1.00 -14.63 8.34
CA TYR A 28 -1.88 -13.90 9.24
C TYR A 28 -2.07 -12.44 8.78
N ALA A 29 -1.00 -11.76 8.38
CA ALA A 29 -1.07 -10.39 7.88
C ALA A 29 -1.92 -10.28 6.61
N PHE A 30 -1.75 -11.19 5.65
CA PHE A 30 -2.55 -11.21 4.42
C PHE A 30 -4.02 -11.51 4.68
N LEU A 31 -4.33 -12.43 5.60
CA LEU A 31 -5.71 -12.71 5.98
C LEU A 31 -6.39 -11.46 6.59
N LEU A 32 -5.68 -10.71 7.43
CA LEU A 32 -6.21 -9.49 8.03
C LEU A 32 -6.36 -8.35 7.02
N GLU A 33 -5.44 -8.25 6.07
CA GLU A 33 -5.45 -7.25 5.00
C GLU A 33 -6.63 -7.44 4.05
N GLN A 34 -6.85 -8.65 3.54
CA GLN A 34 -7.91 -8.95 2.56
C GLN A 34 -9.30 -8.59 3.05
N GLU A 35 -9.49 -8.70 4.36
CA GLU A 35 -10.79 -8.56 5.00
C GLU A 35 -10.96 -7.19 5.67
N PHE A 36 -9.93 -6.34 5.61
CA PHE A 36 -9.92 -4.98 6.17
C PHE A 36 -10.39 -4.92 7.63
N ILE A 37 -10.19 -6.00 8.40
CA ILE A 37 -10.85 -6.18 9.71
C ILE A 37 -10.12 -5.41 10.82
N LEU A 38 -8.78 -5.43 10.81
CA LEU A 38 -7.95 -4.94 11.92
C LEU A 38 -6.64 -4.32 11.40
N PRO A 39 -6.66 -3.08 10.92
CA PRO A 39 -5.50 -2.49 10.23
C PRO A 39 -4.27 -2.34 11.16
N GLU A 40 -4.43 -2.13 12.47
CA GLU A 40 -3.32 -2.13 13.42
C GLU A 40 -2.71 -3.53 13.63
N ALA A 41 -3.54 -4.58 13.62
CA ALA A 41 -3.06 -5.95 13.73
C ALA A 41 -2.38 -6.39 12.43
N THR A 42 -2.86 -5.93 11.27
CA THR A 42 -2.22 -6.12 9.96
C THR A 42 -0.81 -5.53 9.96
N ILE A 43 -0.64 -4.30 10.42
CA ILE A 43 0.68 -3.66 10.56
C ILE A 43 1.59 -4.50 11.47
N SER A 44 1.11 -4.84 12.67
CA SER A 44 1.92 -5.61 13.64
C SER A 44 2.37 -6.96 13.08
N ALA A 45 1.50 -7.62 12.32
CA ALA A 45 1.79 -8.90 11.69
C ALA A 45 2.82 -8.77 10.56
N PHE A 46 2.68 -7.78 9.66
CA PHE A 46 3.68 -7.52 8.62
C PHE A 46 5.03 -7.08 9.19
N GLU A 47 5.06 -6.23 10.22
CA GLU A 47 6.30 -5.84 10.90
C GLU A 47 7.01 -7.07 11.49
N LYS A 48 6.24 -8.00 12.08
CA LYS A 48 6.79 -9.23 12.64
C LYS A 48 7.30 -10.18 11.57
N ALA A 49 6.55 -10.34 10.48
CA ALA A 49 6.98 -11.11 9.32
C ALA A 49 8.28 -10.53 8.72
N GLN A 50 8.38 -9.20 8.57
CA GLN A 50 9.58 -8.56 8.01
C GLN A 50 10.83 -8.77 8.87
N GLN A 51 10.68 -8.77 10.20
CA GLN A 51 11.79 -9.08 11.12
C GLN A 51 12.28 -10.53 10.98
N LEU A 52 11.38 -11.45 10.67
CA LEU A 52 11.66 -12.89 10.58
C LEU A 52 12.06 -13.34 9.16
N LEU A 53 11.68 -12.56 8.14
CA LEU A 53 11.91 -12.81 6.72
C LEU A 53 12.73 -11.64 6.11
N PRO A 54 14.01 -11.48 6.47
CA PRO A 54 14.82 -10.31 6.10
C PRO A 54 15.09 -10.17 4.59
N HIS A 55 14.79 -11.20 3.80
CA HIS A 55 14.95 -11.20 2.34
C HIS A 55 13.65 -10.90 1.59
N GLN A 56 12.53 -10.78 2.29
CA GLN A 56 11.25 -10.49 1.69
C GLN A 56 10.90 -9.02 1.93
N ASP A 57 10.79 -8.26 0.84
CA ASP A 57 10.39 -6.85 0.93
C ASP A 57 8.89 -6.74 1.17
N LEU A 58 8.48 -6.59 2.43
CA LEU A 58 7.08 -6.46 2.81
C LEU A 58 6.57 -5.00 2.83
N ARG A 59 7.39 -4.04 2.43
CA ARG A 59 7.11 -2.61 2.61
C ARG A 59 5.95 -2.11 1.78
N LEU A 60 5.68 -2.72 0.63
CA LEU A 60 4.49 -2.38 -0.18
C LEU A 60 3.20 -2.58 0.61
N TRP A 61 3.09 -3.70 1.32
CA TRP A 61 1.91 -4.02 2.14
C TRP A 61 1.89 -3.21 3.44
N LEU A 62 3.04 -2.99 4.07
CA LEU A 62 3.14 -2.10 5.24
C LEU A 62 2.71 -0.68 4.90
N GLY A 63 3.15 -0.13 3.77
CA GLY A 63 2.76 1.20 3.33
C GLY A 63 1.24 1.32 3.13
N ARG A 64 0.62 0.32 2.49
CA ARG A 64 -0.84 0.24 2.35
C ARG A 64 -1.54 0.16 3.71
N ALA A 65 -1.04 -0.67 4.62
CA ALA A 65 -1.61 -0.84 5.95
C ALA A 65 -1.47 0.44 6.83
N TYR A 66 -0.33 1.13 6.78
CA TYR A 66 -0.15 2.41 7.47
C TYR A 66 -1.09 3.49 6.93
N TYR A 67 -1.32 3.51 5.63
CA TYR A 67 -2.27 4.44 5.04
C TYR A 67 -3.70 4.16 5.54
N GLN A 68 -4.11 2.89 5.66
CA GLN A 68 -5.43 2.52 6.18
C GLN A 68 -5.70 3.01 7.60
N VAL A 69 -4.67 3.08 8.45
CA VAL A 69 -4.77 3.67 9.81
C VAL A 69 -4.59 5.20 9.83
N GLY A 70 -4.56 5.85 8.66
CA GLY A 70 -4.40 7.30 8.52
C GLY A 70 -2.96 7.81 8.70
N ASN A 71 -1.98 6.92 8.82
CA ASN A 71 -0.57 7.30 8.93
C ASN A 71 0.08 7.42 7.54
N SER A 72 -0.36 8.43 6.79
CA SER A 72 0.08 8.66 5.40
C SER A 72 1.58 8.96 5.29
N GLU A 73 2.16 9.65 6.28
CA GLU A 73 3.59 9.97 6.31
C GLU A 73 4.44 8.70 6.40
N LYS A 74 4.12 7.81 7.36
CA LYS A 74 4.83 6.52 7.49
C LYS A 74 4.58 5.61 6.29
N ALA A 75 3.39 5.66 5.72
CA ALA A 75 3.07 4.92 4.49
C ALA A 75 4.01 5.32 3.35
N ILE A 76 4.12 6.61 3.07
CA ILE A 76 5.00 7.13 2.01
C ILE A 76 6.46 6.80 2.30
N GLN A 77 6.94 7.02 3.53
CA GLN A 77 8.33 6.77 3.90
C GLN A 77 8.73 5.30 3.66
N VAL A 78 7.89 4.36 4.09
CA VAL A 78 8.17 2.93 3.96
C VAL A 78 8.22 2.49 2.49
N ILE A 79 7.38 3.06 1.62
CA ILE A 79 7.45 2.80 0.18
C ILE A 79 8.70 3.43 -0.45
N MET A 80 9.05 4.65 -0.05
CA MET A 80 10.27 5.33 -0.50
C MET A 80 11.53 4.52 -0.15
N ASP A 81 11.59 3.95 1.05
CA ASP A 81 12.70 3.07 1.46
C ASP A 81 12.75 1.79 0.59
N SER A 82 11.58 1.22 0.23
CA SER A 82 11.49 0.08 -0.69
C SER A 82 12.02 0.43 -2.08
N ILE A 83 11.64 1.60 -2.61
CA ILE A 83 12.09 2.10 -3.91
C ILE A 83 13.59 2.38 -3.90
N ALA A 84 14.14 2.90 -2.80
CA ALA A 84 15.57 3.18 -2.68
C ALA A 84 16.41 1.89 -2.72
N ASP A 85 15.90 0.80 -2.13
CA ASP A 85 16.55 -0.51 -2.14
C ASP A 85 16.40 -1.23 -3.49
N ASP A 86 15.18 -1.27 -4.03
CA ASP A 86 14.84 -1.98 -5.26
C ASP A 86 13.73 -1.24 -6.05
N PRO A 87 14.12 -0.40 -7.02
CA PRO A 87 13.19 0.34 -7.86
C PRO A 87 12.40 -0.61 -8.78
N ARG A 88 11.10 -0.73 -8.53
CA ARG A 88 10.19 -1.64 -9.26
C ARG A 88 8.88 -0.95 -9.63
N PRO A 89 8.23 -1.34 -10.75
CA PRO A 89 7.02 -0.66 -11.21
C PRO A 89 5.90 -0.71 -10.17
N GLU A 90 5.72 -1.83 -9.45
CA GLU A 90 4.71 -2.00 -8.41
C GLU A 90 4.90 -1.04 -7.23
N ALA A 91 6.16 -0.73 -6.90
CA ALA A 91 6.51 0.14 -5.77
C ALA A 91 6.16 1.60 -6.09
N PHE A 92 6.55 2.07 -7.27
CA PHE A 92 6.16 3.38 -7.77
C PHE A 92 4.65 3.53 -7.94
N CYS A 93 3.97 2.47 -8.39
CA CYS A 93 2.52 2.49 -8.52
C CYS A 93 1.81 2.56 -7.16
N THR A 94 2.35 1.87 -6.15
CA THR A 94 1.85 1.97 -4.77
C THR A 94 2.07 3.37 -4.21
N LEU A 95 3.24 3.99 -4.45
CA LEU A 95 3.53 5.37 -4.07
C LEU A 95 2.57 6.36 -4.76
N ALA A 96 2.33 6.18 -6.06
CA ALA A 96 1.40 7.00 -6.82
C ALA A 96 -0.02 6.95 -6.25
N ASN A 97 -0.48 5.76 -5.88
CA ASN A 97 -1.78 5.58 -5.23
C ASN A 97 -1.84 6.32 -3.89
N LEU A 98 -0.79 6.23 -3.06
CA LEU A 98 -0.74 6.96 -1.80
C LEU A 98 -0.83 8.48 -2.02
N TYR A 99 -0.06 9.03 -2.96
CA TYR A 99 -0.14 10.45 -3.30
C TYR A 99 -1.51 10.86 -3.84
N TRP A 100 -2.09 10.07 -4.74
CA TRP A 100 -3.43 10.32 -5.28
C TRP A 100 -4.47 10.38 -4.18
N ARG A 101 -4.42 9.45 -3.21
CA ARG A 101 -5.36 9.43 -2.08
C ARG A 101 -5.09 10.52 -1.03
N SER A 102 -3.92 11.17 -1.09
CA SER A 102 -3.57 12.35 -0.30
C SER A 102 -3.79 13.66 -1.07
N ASP A 103 -4.43 13.61 -2.23
CA ASP A 103 -4.73 14.74 -3.12
C ASP A 103 -3.47 15.42 -3.72
N ASP A 104 -2.30 14.79 -3.59
CA ASP A 104 -1.08 15.23 -4.25
C ASP A 104 -1.04 14.67 -5.69
N LEU A 105 -1.87 15.25 -6.55
CA LEU A 105 -2.05 14.81 -7.93
C LEU A 105 -0.78 15.03 -8.79
N LEU A 106 0.13 15.92 -8.39
CA LEU A 106 1.41 16.09 -9.08
C LEU A 106 2.33 14.92 -8.78
N SER A 107 2.62 14.66 -7.51
CA SER A 107 3.50 13.55 -7.10
C SER A 107 2.94 12.19 -7.51
N ALA A 108 1.61 12.03 -7.52
CA ALA A 108 0.97 10.82 -8.02
C ALA A 108 1.30 10.52 -9.48
N ARG A 109 1.32 11.55 -10.35
CA ARG A 109 1.62 11.37 -11.77
C ARG A 109 3.10 11.10 -12.01
N GLU A 110 3.97 11.84 -11.33
CA GLU A 110 5.41 11.60 -11.42
C GLU A 110 5.76 10.15 -11.02
N ALA A 111 5.14 9.64 -9.95
CA ALA A 111 5.30 8.25 -9.55
C ALA A 111 4.72 7.26 -10.58
N CYS A 112 3.57 7.55 -11.20
CA CYS A 112 3.04 6.72 -12.30
C CYS A 112 4.00 6.70 -13.51
N GLU A 113 4.54 7.86 -13.88
CA GLU A 113 5.51 7.98 -14.98
C GLU A 113 6.77 7.16 -14.69
N LYS A 114 7.27 7.17 -13.45
CA LYS A 114 8.38 6.30 -13.03
C LYS A 114 8.05 4.82 -13.10
N SER A 115 6.83 4.42 -12.75
CA SER A 115 6.39 3.03 -12.91
C SER A 115 6.41 2.62 -14.39
N ILE A 116 5.89 3.47 -15.28
CA ILE A 116 5.83 3.26 -16.73
C ILE A 116 7.22 3.27 -17.38
N GLU A 117 8.15 4.11 -16.89
CA GLU A 117 9.55 4.13 -17.33
C GLU A 117 10.25 2.78 -17.10
N ILE A 118 9.92 2.09 -15.99
CA ILE A 118 10.49 0.79 -15.64
C ILE A 118 9.80 -0.33 -16.40
N ASP A 119 8.46 -0.33 -16.42
CA ASP A 119 7.66 -1.29 -17.17
C ASP A 119 6.51 -0.57 -17.90
N SER A 120 6.68 -0.40 -19.21
CA SER A 120 5.69 0.24 -20.08
C SER A 120 4.41 -0.60 -20.27
N THR A 121 4.34 -1.81 -19.71
CA THR A 121 3.17 -2.69 -19.75
C THR A 121 2.43 -2.75 -18.42
N TYR A 122 2.89 -2.01 -17.41
CA TYR A 122 2.28 -2.01 -16.08
C TYR A 122 0.94 -1.24 -16.06
N GLU A 123 -0.15 -1.96 -16.30
CA GLU A 123 -1.49 -1.41 -16.53
C GLU A 123 -2.01 -0.53 -15.38
N GLU A 124 -1.70 -0.89 -14.13
CA GLU A 124 -2.15 -0.16 -12.94
C GLU A 124 -1.59 1.27 -12.91
N ALA A 125 -0.39 1.51 -13.47
CA ALA A 125 0.20 2.84 -13.53
C ALA A 125 -0.54 3.75 -14.53
N TYR A 126 -0.93 3.22 -15.69
CA TYR A 126 -1.75 3.99 -16.64
C TYR A 126 -3.14 4.30 -16.08
N TYR A 127 -3.73 3.35 -15.35
CA TYR A 127 -5.01 3.57 -14.69
C TYR A 127 -4.94 4.70 -13.65
N LEU A 128 -3.93 4.67 -12.78
CA LEU A 128 -3.74 5.74 -11.78
C LEU A 128 -3.39 7.08 -12.42
N LEU A 129 -2.53 7.09 -13.44
CA LEU A 129 -2.20 8.30 -14.20
C LEU A 129 -3.47 8.94 -14.78
N GLY A 130 -4.34 8.15 -15.41
CA GLY A 130 -5.62 8.63 -15.94
C GLY A 130 -6.54 9.21 -14.87
N LYS A 131 -6.62 8.56 -13.69
CA LYS A 131 -7.39 9.10 -12.55
C LYS A 131 -6.83 10.44 -12.07
N SER A 132 -5.51 10.53 -11.89
CA SER A 132 -4.86 11.77 -11.44
C SER A 132 -5.09 12.94 -12.41
N TRP A 133 -5.10 12.69 -13.74
CA TRP A 133 -5.39 13.72 -14.74
C TRP A 133 -6.86 14.17 -14.77
N ARG A 134 -7.79 13.25 -14.52
CA ARG A 134 -9.22 13.58 -14.46
C ARG A 134 -9.50 14.46 -13.26
N ASP A 135 -9.03 14.04 -12.08
CA ASP A 135 -9.32 14.74 -10.83
C ASP A 135 -8.70 16.17 -10.86
N GLN A 136 -7.50 16.35 -11.45
CA GLN A 136 -6.92 17.68 -11.63
C GLN A 136 -7.76 18.59 -12.54
N GLN A 137 -8.39 18.04 -13.58
CA GLN A 137 -9.27 18.83 -14.45
C GLN A 137 -10.54 19.24 -13.73
N GLU A 138 -11.09 18.37 -12.89
CA GLU A 138 -12.24 18.69 -12.04
C GLU A 138 -11.91 19.83 -11.06
N ASP A 139 -10.74 19.78 -10.40
CA ASP A 139 -10.30 20.85 -9.49
C ASP A 139 -10.15 22.21 -10.19
N LYS A 140 -9.55 22.22 -11.39
CA LYS A 140 -9.41 23.44 -12.19
C LYS A 140 -10.77 24.00 -12.59
N ALA A 141 -11.70 23.15 -13.01
CA ALA A 141 -13.05 23.57 -13.38
C ALA A 141 -13.80 24.17 -12.18
N ILE A 142 -13.68 23.56 -10.99
CA ILE A 142 -14.28 24.09 -9.76
C ILE A 142 -13.68 25.47 -9.43
N ALA A 143 -12.36 25.60 -9.46
CA ALA A 143 -11.67 26.85 -9.17
C ALA A 143 -12.09 28.01 -10.11
N GLU A 144 -12.32 27.73 -11.39
CA GLU A 144 -12.79 28.74 -12.37
C GLU A 144 -14.26 29.16 -12.15
N THR A 145 -15.07 28.32 -11.50
CA THR A 145 -16.47 28.64 -11.19
C THR A 145 -16.67 29.39 -9.87
N LEU A 146 -15.65 29.43 -9.02
CA LEU A 146 -15.67 30.19 -7.77
C LEU A 146 -15.28 31.66 -8.07
N PRO A 147 -16.08 32.66 -7.64
CA PRO A 147 -15.72 34.05 -7.81
C PRO A 147 -14.42 34.35 -7.03
N PRO A 148 -13.53 35.23 -7.55
CA PRO A 148 -12.35 35.64 -6.81
C PRO A 148 -12.76 36.36 -5.52
N ASP A 149 -12.12 35.99 -4.40
CA ASP A 149 -12.27 36.62 -3.07
C ASP A 149 -12.01 38.13 -3.08
#